data_AF-A0AAQ3J9V0-F1
#
_entry.id   AF-A0AAQ3J9V0-F1
#
_cell.length_a   1.000
_cell.length_b   1.000
_cell.length_c   1.000
_cell.angle_alpha   90.00
_cell.angle_beta   90.00
_cell.angle_gamma   90.00
#
_symmetry.space_group_name_H-M   'P 1'
#
loop_
_entity.id
_entity.type
_entity.pdbx_description
1 polymer ?
#
loop_
_entity_poly.entity_id
_entity_poly.type
_entity_poly.pdbx_seq_one_letter_code
_entity_poly.pdbx_strand_id
1 'polypeptide(L)'
;MLDYFALGLLVFVGLVLFYGIIVLHDIPYEIAVHRNHPHQDAIHATGWVSLFTLHALWPFLWIWAMAYREDRGWGFGDGKPIQNHVNQLEQQVVELQARIERLEAQSPVAPQSDSRGI
;
A
#
# COMPACT_ATOMS: atom_id res chain seq x y z
N MET A 1 -24.19 35.55 36.90
CA MET A 1 -23.74 34.18 37.25
C MET A 1 -24.06 33.19 36.14
N LEU A 2 -25.31 33.11 35.66
CA LEU A 2 -25.69 32.20 34.56
C LEU A 2 -24.95 32.48 33.24
N ASP A 3 -24.68 33.73 32.87
CA ASP A 3 -24.02 34.04 31.60
C ASP A 3 -22.56 33.56 31.55
N TYR A 4 -21.82 33.66 32.66
CA TYR A 4 -20.47 33.11 32.77
C TYR A 4 -20.47 31.58 32.77
N PHE A 5 -21.49 30.96 33.37
CA PHE A 5 -21.69 29.52 33.34
C PHE A 5 -22.02 29.03 31.92
N ALA A 6 -22.92 29.73 31.21
CA ALA A 6 -23.28 29.45 29.83
C ALA A 6 -22.09 29.65 28.88
N LEU A 7 -21.29 30.71 29.09
CA LEU A 7 -20.05 30.94 28.36
C LEU A 7 -19.05 29.80 28.58
N GLY A 8 -18.85 29.37 29.83
CA GLY A 8 -17.99 28.23 30.16
C GLY A 8 -18.47 26.93 29.53
N LEU A 9 -19.77 26.67 29.58
CA LEU A 9 -20.39 25.49 28.94
C LEU A 9 -20.25 25.53 27.41
N LEU A 10 -20.44 26.70 26.79
CA LEU A 10 -20.26 26.89 25.35
C LEU A 10 -18.83 26.54 24.92
N VAL A 11 -17.83 27.07 25.65
CA VAL A 11 -16.41 26.77 25.38
C VAL A 11 -16.12 25.29 25.59
N PHE A 12 -16.62 24.70 26.67
CA PHE A 12 -16.44 23.27 26.97
C PHE A 12 -17.02 22.38 25.86
N VAL A 13 -18.26 22.61 25.46
CA VAL A 13 -18.90 21.86 24.37
C VAL A 13 -18.13 22.06 23.06
N GLY A 14 -17.69 23.28 22.76
CA GLY A 14 -16.85 23.57 21.60
C GLY A 14 -15.56 22.76 21.59
N LEU A 15 -14.85 22.67 22.72
CA LEU A 15 -13.64 21.87 22.86
C LEU A 15 -13.93 20.37 22.72
N VAL A 16 -14.99 19.87 23.37
CA VAL A 16 -15.37 18.44 23.28
C VAL A 16 -15.70 18.06 21.84
N LEU A 17 -16.44 18.89 21.11
CA LEU A 17 -16.73 18.64 19.69
C LEU A 17 -15.47 18.73 18.82
N PHE A 18 -14.61 19.72 19.06
CA PHE A 18 -13.37 19.89 18.31
C PHE A 18 -12.42 18.70 18.48
N TYR A 19 -12.14 18.30 19.72
CA TYR A 19 -11.31 17.14 20.00
C TYR A 19 -11.97 15.82 19.60
N GLY A 20 -13.30 15.71 19.73
CA GLY A 20 -14.04 14.54 19.26
C GLY A 20 -13.92 14.32 17.75
N ILE A 21 -13.96 15.40 16.97
CA ILE A 21 -13.75 15.35 15.51
C ILE A 21 -12.31 14.94 15.18
N ILE A 22 -11.31 15.48 15.88
CA ILE A 22 -9.90 15.12 15.65
C ILE A 22 -9.69 13.60 15.85
N VAL A 23 -10.23 13.04 16.93
CA VAL A 23 -10.14 11.59 17.19
C VAL A 23 -10.85 10.78 16.10
N LEU A 24 -12.00 11.25 15.61
CA LEU A 24 -12.73 10.57 14.54
C LEU A 24 -11.94 10.51 13.22
N HIS A 25 -11.09 11.52 12.97
CA HIS A 25 -10.21 11.56 11.79
C HIS A 25 -9.10 10.53 11.81
N ASP A 26 -8.61 10.15 12.99
CA ASP A 26 -7.51 9.21 13.16
C ASP A 26 -7.96 7.73 13.01
N ILE A 27 -9.26 7.44 13.11
CA ILE A 27 -9.84 6.10 12.92
C ILE A 27 -9.42 5.43 11.59
N PRO A 28 -9.57 6.07 10.41
CA PRO A 28 -9.11 5.49 9.15
C PRO A 28 -7.60 5.21 9.10
N TYR A 29 -6.79 6.01 9.82
CA TYR A 29 -5.35 5.76 9.94
C TYR A 29 -5.08 4.49 10.75
N GLU A 30 -5.73 4.30 11.90
CA GLU A 30 -5.60 3.06 12.68
C GLU A 30 -6.02 1.82 11.89
N ILE A 31 -7.09 1.91 11.08
CA ILE A 31 -7.53 0.81 10.20
C ILE A 31 -6.44 0.47 9.17
N ALA A 32 -5.76 1.48 8.62
CA ALA A 32 -4.69 1.28 7.65
C ALA A 32 -3.44 0.65 8.29
N VAL A 33 -3.08 1.05 9.51
CA VAL A 33 -1.98 0.46 10.29
C VAL A 33 -2.29 -1.01 10.59
N HIS A 34 -3.48 -1.30 11.08
CA HIS A 34 -3.91 -2.68 11.40
C HIS A 34 -3.96 -3.60 10.18
N ARG A 35 -4.12 -3.05 8.97
CA ARG A 35 -4.13 -3.80 7.71
C ARG A 35 -2.83 -3.70 6.92
N ASN A 36 -1.77 -3.19 7.53
CA ASN A 36 -0.43 -3.11 6.95
C ASN A 36 -0.42 -2.45 5.58
N HIS A 37 -1.19 -1.37 5.47
CA HIS A 37 -1.35 -0.64 4.22
C HIS A 37 0.01 -0.12 3.75
N PRO A 38 0.39 -0.21 2.47
CA PRO A 38 1.69 0.29 2.01
C PRO A 38 1.81 1.83 2.05
N HIS A 39 0.69 2.54 2.23
CA HIS A 39 0.61 4.00 2.17
C HIS A 39 0.03 4.60 3.46
N GLN A 40 0.50 4.13 4.62
CA GLN A 40 0.02 4.58 5.95
C GLN A 40 0.29 6.08 6.15
N ASP A 41 1.48 6.54 5.76
CA ASP A 41 1.90 7.93 5.87
C ASP A 41 1.07 8.86 4.98
N ALA A 42 0.60 8.35 3.83
CA ALA A 42 -0.29 9.09 2.95
C ALA A 42 -1.66 9.27 3.61
N ILE A 43 -2.22 8.24 4.26
CA ILE A 43 -3.52 8.35 4.95
C ILE A 43 -3.42 9.34 6.12
N HIS A 44 -2.32 9.31 6.88
CA HIS A 44 -2.08 10.27 7.96
C HIS A 44 -1.95 11.70 7.42
N ALA A 45 -1.09 11.94 6.42
CA ALA A 45 -0.92 13.26 5.81
C ALA A 45 -2.23 13.79 5.20
N THR A 46 -3.04 12.90 4.62
CA THR A 46 -4.32 13.32 4.01
C THR A 46 -5.40 13.58 5.06
N GLY A 47 -5.31 13.00 6.27
CA GLY A 47 -6.13 13.40 7.42
C GLY A 47 -5.96 14.90 7.73
N TRP A 48 -4.71 15.37 7.79
CA TRP A 48 -4.40 16.80 7.97
C TRP A 48 -4.84 17.68 6.77
N VAL A 49 -4.74 17.17 5.54
CA VAL A 49 -5.27 17.87 4.35
C VAL A 49 -6.80 17.92 4.35
N SER A 50 -7.46 16.90 4.90
CA SER A 50 -8.93 16.83 4.93
C SER A 50 -9.55 17.94 5.78
N LEU A 51 -8.84 18.38 6.83
CA LEU A 51 -9.20 19.55 7.66
C LEU A 51 -9.27 20.83 6.82
N PHE A 52 -8.35 21.02 5.87
CA PHE A 52 -8.40 22.15 4.92
C PHE A 52 -9.55 22.02 3.92
N THR A 53 -9.94 20.79 3.55
CA THR A 53 -11.03 20.54 2.60
C THR A 53 -12.41 20.40 3.26
N LEU A 54 -12.57 20.87 4.50
CA LEU A 54 -13.82 20.77 5.27
C LEU A 54 -14.37 19.33 5.30
N HIS A 55 -13.49 18.35 5.52
CA HIS A 55 -13.83 16.93 5.65
C HIS A 55 -14.38 16.26 4.37
N ALA A 56 -14.36 16.93 3.21
CA ALA A 56 -14.87 16.35 1.97
C ALA A 56 -14.09 15.11 1.51
N LEU A 57 -12.76 15.08 1.72
CA LEU A 57 -11.89 13.97 1.35
C LEU A 57 -11.89 12.81 2.37
N TRP A 58 -12.39 13.05 3.58
CA TRP A 58 -12.38 12.07 4.66
C TRP A 58 -13.16 10.77 4.36
N PRO A 59 -14.44 10.81 3.92
CA PRO A 59 -15.18 9.59 3.64
C PRO A 59 -14.54 8.77 2.50
N PHE A 60 -13.85 9.44 1.56
CA PHE A 60 -13.13 8.77 0.48
C PHE A 60 -11.89 8.02 1.00
N LEU A 61 -11.11 8.63 1.90
CA LEU A 61 -9.96 7.99 2.56
C LEU A 61 -10.37 6.79 3.40
N TRP A 62 -11.51 6.89 4.09
CA TRP A 62 -12.04 5.76 4.86
C TRP A 62 -12.38 4.56 3.98
N ILE A 63 -13.04 4.79 2.84
CA ILE A 63 -13.30 3.74 1.84
C ILE A 63 -11.99 3.14 1.34
N TRP A 64 -10.98 3.98 1.07
CA TRP A 64 -9.68 3.56 0.59
C TRP A 64 -8.93 2.68 1.61
N ALA A 65 -8.93 3.07 2.88
CA ALA A 65 -8.36 2.28 3.98
C ALA A 65 -9.05 0.91 4.14
N MET A 66 -10.37 0.86 3.92
CA MET A 66 -11.16 -0.38 3.97
C MET A 66 -11.00 -1.26 2.73
N ALA A 67 -10.68 -0.68 1.58
CA ALA A 67 -10.59 -1.38 0.30
C ALA A 67 -9.35 -2.28 0.19
N TYR A 68 -8.26 -1.95 0.88
CA TYR A 68 -7.03 -2.72 0.84
C TYR A 68 -7.14 -4.03 1.63
N ARG A 69 -6.59 -5.09 1.06
CA ARG A 69 -6.38 -6.38 1.73
C ARG A 69 -4.98 -6.90 1.44
N GLU A 70 -4.27 -7.39 2.47
CA GLU A 70 -2.93 -7.96 2.31
C GLU A 70 -2.88 -9.13 1.32
N ASP A 71 -3.96 -9.90 1.19
CA ASP A 71 -4.02 -11.10 0.34
C ASP A 71 -4.24 -10.80 -1.16
N ARG A 72 -4.81 -9.64 -1.50
CA ARG A 72 -5.17 -9.28 -2.89
C ARG A 72 -4.72 -7.88 -3.32
N GLY A 73 -4.10 -7.11 -2.43
CA GLY A 73 -3.76 -5.71 -2.64
C GLY A 73 -5.01 -4.85 -2.93
N TRP A 74 -4.93 -4.04 -3.98
CA TRP A 74 -5.95 -3.07 -4.40
C TRP A 74 -7.05 -3.64 -5.32
N GLY A 75 -7.05 -4.95 -5.56
CA GLY A 75 -8.00 -5.58 -6.49
C GLY A 75 -7.66 -5.40 -7.98
N PHE A 76 -6.50 -4.80 -8.30
CA PHE A 76 -5.98 -4.71 -9.68
C PHE A 76 -5.11 -5.91 -10.08
N GLY A 77 -4.86 -6.86 -9.18
CA GLY A 77 -4.26 -8.16 -9.52
C GLY A 77 -5.35 -9.15 -9.91
N ASP A 78 -5.07 -10.04 -10.86
CA ASP A 78 -5.99 -11.01 -11.51
C ASP A 78 -6.74 -12.00 -10.58
N GLY A 79 -6.84 -11.75 -9.28
CA GLY A 79 -7.54 -12.58 -8.31
C GLY A 79 -6.89 -13.95 -8.09
N LYS A 80 -5.80 -14.26 -8.81
CA LYS A 80 -5.00 -15.45 -8.59
C LYS A 80 -4.13 -15.22 -7.34
N PRO A 81 -4.15 -16.14 -6.36
CA PRO A 81 -3.30 -16.04 -5.19
C PRO A 81 -1.85 -15.89 -5.63
N ILE A 82 -1.08 -15.05 -4.93
CA ILE A 82 0.34 -14.78 -5.24
C ILE A 82 1.11 -16.10 -5.43
N GLN A 83 0.80 -17.14 -4.64
CA GLN A 83 1.33 -18.49 -4.78
C GLN A 83 1.23 -19.06 -6.20
N ASN A 84 0.11 -18.87 -6.90
CA ASN A 84 -0.04 -19.36 -8.26
C ASN A 84 0.88 -18.64 -9.25
N HIS A 85 1.09 -17.33 -9.05
CA HIS A 85 2.03 -16.57 -9.87
C HIS A 85 3.47 -17.00 -9.57
N VAL A 86 3.84 -17.13 -8.29
CA VAL A 86 5.16 -17.62 -7.87
C VAL A 86 5.44 -19.01 -8.44
N ASN A 87 4.50 -19.95 -8.32
CA ASN A 87 4.64 -21.29 -8.90
C ASN A 87 4.80 -21.26 -10.42
N GLN A 88 4.07 -20.37 -11.13
CA GLN A 88 4.23 -20.19 -12.57
C GLN A 88 5.59 -19.60 -12.94
N LEU A 89 6.11 -18.65 -12.15
CA LEU A 89 7.44 -18.09 -12.37
C LEU A 89 8.53 -19.13 -12.09
N GLU A 90 8.42 -19.91 -11.03
CA GLU A 90 9.36 -21.00 -10.73
C GLU A 90 9.43 -22.02 -11.88
N GLN A 91 8.26 -22.41 -12.41
CA GLN A 91 8.19 -23.29 -13.58
C GLN A 91 8.85 -22.68 -14.82
N GLN A 92 8.62 -21.38 -15.07
CA GLN A 92 9.27 -20.68 -16.18
C GLN A 92 10.78 -20.60 -16.02
N VAL A 93 11.29 -20.37 -14.80
CA VAL A 93 12.73 -20.36 -14.53
C VAL A 93 13.34 -21.73 -14.83
N VAL A 94 12.73 -22.81 -14.36
CA VAL A 94 13.20 -24.18 -14.63
C VAL A 94 13.19 -24.49 -16.14
N GLU A 95 12.13 -24.11 -16.85
CA GLU A 95 12.04 -24.30 -18.31
C GLU A 95 13.12 -23.52 -19.06
N LEU A 96 13.32 -22.25 -18.71
CA LEU A 96 14.34 -21.40 -19.31
C LEU A 96 15.74 -21.94 -19.06
N GLN A 97 16.00 -22.43 -17.84
CA GLN A 97 17.29 -23.00 -17.47
C GLN A 97 17.58 -24.28 -18.25
N ALA A 98 16.60 -25.17 -18.41
CA ALA A 98 16.73 -26.35 -19.27
C ALA A 98 16.92 -26.00 -20.76
N ARG A 99 16.32 -24.89 -21.22
CA ARG A 99 16.54 -24.37 -22.58
C ARG A 99 17.97 -23.85 -22.75
N ILE A 100 18.50 -23.13 -21.77
CA ILE A 100 19.88 -22.64 -21.78
C ILE A 100 20.84 -23.82 -21.82
N GLU A 101 20.69 -24.82 -20.94
CA GLU A 101 21.54 -26.02 -20.94
C GLU A 101 21.54 -26.75 -22.30
N ARG A 102 20.37 -26.84 -22.95
CA ARG A 102 20.28 -27.43 -24.29
C ARG A 102 20.98 -26.58 -25.35
N LEU A 103 20.86 -25.26 -25.28
CA LEU A 103 21.52 -24.34 -26.21
C LEU A 103 23.03 -24.31 -26.00
N GLU A 104 23.50 -24.37 -24.75
CA GLU A 104 24.91 -24.52 -24.39
C GLU A 104 25.47 -25.89 -24.82
N ALA A 105 24.70 -26.97 -24.69
CA ALA A 105 25.11 -28.29 -25.18
C ALA A 105 25.17 -28.37 -26.73
N GLN A 106 24.34 -27.59 -27.42
CA GLN A 106 24.32 -27.50 -28.89
C GLN A 106 25.33 -26.49 -29.45
N SER A 107 25.73 -25.51 -28.66
CA SER A 107 26.81 -24.58 -28.96
C SER A 107 28.06 -25.06 -28.24
N PRO A 108 28.86 -25.98 -28.81
CA PRO A 108 30.20 -26.13 -28.30
C PRO A 108 30.83 -24.75 -28.45
N VAL A 109 31.15 -24.12 -27.31
CA VAL A 109 32.09 -23.00 -27.28
C VAL A 109 33.33 -23.55 -27.95
N ALA A 110 33.45 -23.29 -29.26
CA ALA A 110 34.66 -23.55 -29.99
C ALA A 110 35.73 -22.81 -29.18
N PRO A 111 36.78 -23.50 -28.70
CA PRO A 111 37.88 -22.79 -28.09
C PRO A 111 38.30 -21.76 -29.13
N GLN A 112 38.22 -20.47 -28.79
CA GLN A 112 38.76 -19.40 -29.61
C GLN A 112 40.20 -19.80 -29.87
N SER A 113 40.44 -20.34 -31.06
CA SER A 113 41.78 -20.65 -31.51
C SER A 113 42.46 -19.31 -31.60
N ASP A 114 43.39 -19.14 -30.67
CA ASP A 114 44.43 -18.14 -30.65
C ASP A 114 45.01 -18.03 -32.08
N SER A 115 44.45 -17.09 -32.83
CA SER A 115 44.83 -16.77 -34.20
C SER A 115 45.35 -15.35 -34.18
N ARG A 116 46.43 -15.15 -33.42
CA ARG A 116 47.41 -14.11 -33.69
C ARG A 116 48.69 -14.81 -34.13
N GLY A 117 48.72 -15.05 -35.45
CA GLY A 117 49.94 -15.43 -36.13
C GLY A 117 50.97 -14.30 -36.15
N ILE A 118 52.15 -14.74 -36.57
CA ILE A 118 53.41 -14.03 -36.88
C ILE A 118 54.40 -13.97 -35.71
#